data_AF-A0A366MDG3-F1
#
_entry.id   AF-A0A366MDG3-F1
#
_cell.length_a   1.000
_cell.length_b   1.000
_cell.length_c   1.000
_cell.angle_alpha   90.00
_cell.angle_beta   90.00
_cell.angle_gamma   90.00
#
_symmetry.space_group_name_H-M   'P 1'
#
loop_
_entity.id
_entity.type
_entity.pdbx_description
1 polymer ?
#
loop_
_entity_poly.entity_id
_entity_poly.type
_entity_poly.pdbx_seq_one_letter_code
_entity_poly.pdbx_strand_id
1 'polypeptide(L)'
;MRFISSVLVGRDMERSRDFHENILNQKVKMDLGVNVSYRGFGLQTIDTWADFIDKDEKTFFWKKQMKWRYILRLQNMKSLLKS
;
A
#
# COMPACT_ATOMS: atom_id res chain seq x y z
N MET A 1 -9.72 -4.15 27.14
CA MET A 1 -9.19 -4.28 25.76
C MET A 1 -8.37 -3.03 25.46
N ARG A 2 -7.14 -3.14 24.96
CA ARG A 2 -6.24 -2.01 24.68
C ARG A 2 -5.80 -2.05 23.21
N PHE A 3 -5.94 -0.92 22.51
CA PHE A 3 -5.41 -0.78 21.15
C PHE A 3 -3.88 -0.71 21.15
N ILE A 4 -3.25 -1.41 20.22
CA ILE A 4 -1.79 -1.47 20.08
C ILE A 4 -1.35 -0.78 18.78
N SER A 5 -1.85 -1.25 17.63
CA SER A 5 -1.48 -0.73 16.31
C SER A 5 -2.44 -1.19 15.22
N SER A 6 -2.43 -0.49 14.09
CA SER A 6 -3.05 -0.96 12.84
C SER A 6 -2.07 -1.82 12.04
N VAL A 7 -2.56 -2.77 11.23
CA VAL A 7 -1.73 -3.54 10.29
C VAL A 7 -2.14 -3.18 8.86
N LEU A 8 -1.15 -2.80 8.06
CA LEU A 8 -1.30 -2.51 6.63
C LEU A 8 -0.75 -3.70 5.85
N VAL A 9 -1.60 -4.33 5.06
CA VAL A 9 -1.23 -5.50 4.25
C VAL A 9 -0.86 -5.04 2.85
N GLY A 10 0.32 -5.42 2.37
CA GLY A 10 0.89 -5.04 1.07
C GLY A 10 1.41 -6.25 0.29
N ARG A 11 1.55 -6.09 -1.03
CA ARG A 11 2.10 -7.16 -1.89
C ARG A 11 3.61 -7.15 -2.03
N ASP A 12 4.20 -5.97 -1.90
CA ASP A 12 5.62 -5.73 -2.12
C ASP A 12 6.15 -5.03 -0.87
N MET A 13 6.88 -5.80 -0.06
CA MET A 13 7.41 -5.30 1.22
C MET A 13 8.48 -4.26 0.97
N GLU A 14 9.41 -4.47 0.04
CA GLU A 14 10.49 -3.53 -0.25
C GLU A 14 9.95 -2.17 -0.68
N ARG A 15 9.00 -2.16 -1.62
CA ARG A 15 8.36 -0.92 -2.09
C ARG A 15 7.55 -0.24 -0.99
N SER A 16 6.89 -1.03 -0.14
CA SER A 16 6.12 -0.48 0.98
C SER A 16 7.03 0.12 2.03
N ARG A 17 8.18 -0.52 2.31
CA ARG A 17 9.23 0.00 3.19
C ARG A 17 9.84 1.27 2.64
N ASP A 18 10.27 1.29 1.38
CA ASP A 18 10.83 2.48 0.73
C ASP A 18 9.89 3.70 0.84
N PHE A 19 8.59 3.51 0.59
CA PHE A 19 7.62 4.58 0.74
C PHE A 19 7.52 5.09 2.20
N HIS A 20 7.44 4.20 3.19
CA HIS A 20 7.27 4.64 4.57
C HIS A 20 8.58 5.16 5.18
N GLU A 21 9.70 4.52 4.89
CA GLU A 21 11.02 4.84 5.44
C GLU A 21 11.66 6.03 4.74
N ASN A 22 11.67 6.08 3.41
CA ASN A 22 12.40 7.11 2.67
C ASN A 22 11.53 8.31 2.26
N ILE A 23 10.26 8.09 1.92
CA ILE A 23 9.35 9.19 1.54
C ILE A 23 8.68 9.80 2.77
N LEU A 24 8.16 8.97 3.68
CA LEU A 24 7.48 9.43 4.89
C LEU A 24 8.37 9.51 6.14
N ASN A 25 9.66 9.19 6.00
CA ASN A 25 10.67 9.26 7.05
C ASN A 25 10.28 8.50 8.34
N GLN A 26 9.54 7.39 8.20
CA GLN A 26 9.15 6.53 9.31
C GLN A 26 10.34 5.66 9.74
N LYS A 27 10.49 5.47 11.05
CA LYS A 27 11.57 4.66 11.61
C LYS A 27 11.05 3.29 12.00
N VAL A 28 11.74 2.25 11.54
CA VAL A 28 11.48 0.87 11.95
C VAL A 28 11.66 0.76 13.47
N LYS A 29 10.64 0.23 14.15
CA LYS A 29 10.66 -0.06 15.58
C LYS A 29 11.02 -1.52 15.85
N MET A 30 10.57 -2.42 14.98
CA MET A 30 10.81 -3.86 15.05
C MET A 30 10.69 -4.47 13.66
N ASP A 31 11.59 -5.36 13.30
CA ASP A 31 11.59 -6.09 12.04
C ASP A 31 11.57 -7.60 12.34
N LEU A 32 10.50 -8.28 11.92
CA LEU A 32 10.31 -9.73 12.04
C LEU A 32 10.38 -10.40 10.65
N GLY A 33 10.94 -9.74 9.65
CA GLY A 33 10.99 -10.17 8.26
C GLY A 33 9.67 -9.95 7.54
N VAL A 34 8.67 -10.78 7.83
CA VAL A 34 7.35 -10.74 7.16
C VAL A 34 6.43 -9.67 7.76
N ASN A 35 6.75 -9.21 8.97
CA ASN A 35 6.13 -8.07 9.63
C ASN A 35 7.17 -7.01 9.99
N VAL A 36 6.94 -5.77 9.57
CA VAL A 36 7.79 -4.63 9.96
C VAL A 36 6.92 -3.62 10.68
N SER A 37 7.26 -3.31 11.93
CA SER A 37 6.48 -2.41 12.78
C SER A 37 7.12 -1.03 12.90
N TYR A 38 6.29 -0.01 12.80
CA TYR A 38 6.60 1.41 12.98
C TYR A 38 5.86 1.97 14.19
N ARG A 39 5.96 3.28 14.43
CA ARG A 39 5.17 3.94 15.48
C ARG A 39 3.71 4.07 15.05
N GLY A 40 2.89 3.12 15.51
CA GLY A 40 1.42 3.16 15.37
C GLY A 40 0.84 2.21 14.32
N PHE A 41 1.67 1.63 13.46
CA PHE A 41 1.24 0.64 12.47
C PHE A 41 2.35 -0.38 12.16
N GLY A 42 1.97 -1.52 11.61
CA GLY A 42 2.89 -2.49 11.01
C GLY A 42 2.56 -2.78 9.55
N LEU A 43 3.56 -3.14 8.76
CA LEU A 43 3.43 -3.70 7.43
C LEU A 43 3.44 -5.22 7.52
N GLN A 44 2.58 -5.88 6.75
CA GLN A 44 2.53 -7.34 6.60
C GLN A 44 2.45 -7.68 5.12
N THR A 45 3.13 -8.74 4.68
CA THR A 45 2.95 -9.24 3.31
C THR A 45 1.61 -9.96 3.14
N ILE A 46 1.05 -9.90 1.93
CA ILE A 46 -0.29 -10.45 1.67
C ILE A 46 -0.34 -11.96 1.80
N ASP A 47 0.72 -12.67 1.39
CA ASP A 47 0.86 -14.12 1.44
C ASP A 47 0.80 -14.59 2.89
N THR A 48 1.63 -14.03 3.76
CA THR A 48 1.66 -14.39 5.18
C THR A 48 0.41 -13.92 5.93
N TRP A 49 -0.19 -12.80 5.52
CA TRP A 49 -1.47 -12.38 6.09
C TRP A 49 -2.60 -13.34 5.71
N ALA A 50 -2.65 -13.79 4.45
CA ALA A 50 -3.63 -14.74 3.95
C ALA A 50 -3.60 -16.04 4.77
N ASP A 51 -2.38 -16.55 5.05
CA ASP A 51 -2.16 -17.72 5.90
C ASP A 51 -2.67 -17.50 7.34
N PHE A 52 -2.40 -16.33 7.94
CA PHE A 52 -2.84 -16.03 9.31
C PHE A 52 -4.37 -15.99 9.47
N ILE A 53 -5.10 -15.58 8.42
CA ILE A 53 -6.55 -15.45 8.47
C ILE A 53 -7.30 -16.57 7.75
N ASP A 54 -6.59 -17.63 7.34
CA ASP A 54 -7.12 -18.79 6.61
C ASP A 54 -7.93 -18.37 5.37
N LYS A 55 -7.26 -17.62 4.49
CA LYS A 55 -7.80 -17.17 3.20
C LYS A 55 -6.82 -17.44 2.07
N ASP A 56 -7.36 -17.65 0.86
CA ASP A 56 -6.56 -17.66 -0.37
C ASP A 56 -6.20 -16.22 -0.75
N GLU A 57 -4.95 -15.97 -1.16
CA GLU A 57 -4.47 -14.66 -1.59
C GLU A 57 -5.33 -14.03 -2.71
N LYS A 58 -5.96 -14.85 -3.56
CA LYS A 58 -6.85 -14.39 -4.64
C LYS A 58 -8.12 -13.71 -4.12
N THR A 59 -8.46 -13.88 -2.84
CA THR A 59 -9.61 -13.20 -2.23
C THR A 59 -9.37 -11.69 -2.06
N PHE A 60 -8.11 -11.23 -2.12
CA PHE A 60 -7.77 -9.83 -2.01
C PHE A 60 -7.86 -9.12 -3.37
N PHE A 61 -8.94 -8.35 -3.55
CA PHE A 61 -9.15 -7.56 -4.76
C PHE A 61 -8.48 -6.19 -4.67
N TRP A 62 -7.55 -5.94 -5.59
CA TRP A 62 -6.88 -4.64 -5.70
C TRP A 62 -7.50 -3.82 -6.82
N LYS A 63 -8.30 -2.83 -6.44
CA LYS A 63 -8.83 -1.87 -7.41
C LYS A 63 -7.72 -0.93 -7.85
N LYS A 64 -7.18 -1.11 -9.07
CA LYS A 64 -6.31 -0.09 -9.68
C LYS A 64 -7.09 1.22 -9.73
N GLN A 65 -6.65 2.24 -8.99
CA GLN A 65 -7.14 3.61 -9.22
C GLN A 65 -6.60 4.08 -10.57
N MET A 66 -7.34 3.86 -11.65
CA MET A 66 -7.08 4.51 -12.93
C MET A 66 -7.49 6.00 -12.84
N LYS A 67 -6.67 6.83 -12.19
CA LYS A 67 -6.83 8.31 -12.22
C LYS A 67 -6.21 8.97 -13.46
N TRP A 68 -5.30 8.29 -14.16
CA TRP A 68 -4.57 8.86 -15.29
C TRP A 68 -5.42 9.05 -16.56
N ARG A 69 -6.43 8.19 -16.80
CA ARG A 69 -7.31 8.31 -17.97
C ARG A 69 -8.13 9.59 -17.98
N TYR A 70 -8.55 10.10 -16.82
CA TYR A 70 -9.30 11.35 -16.74
C TYR A 70 -8.40 12.57 -16.98
N ILE A 71 -7.18 12.57 -16.43
CA ILE A 71 -6.23 13.69 -16.59
C ILE A 71 -5.77 13.81 -18.05
N LEU A 72 -5.40 12.69 -18.69
CA LEU A 72 -5.03 12.67 -20.12
C LEU A 72 -6.19 13.10 -21.03
N ARG A 73 -7.43 12.68 -20.72
CA ARG A 73 -8.62 13.10 -21.48
C ARG A 73 -8.88 14.60 -21.38
N LEU A 74 -8.70 15.20 -20.19
CA LEU A 74 -8.86 16.64 -19.99
C LEU A 74 -7.75 17.46 -20.67
N GLN A 75 -6.51 16.95 -20.69
CA GLN A 75 -5.40 17.60 -21.40
C GLN A 75 -5.63 17.62 -22.92
N ASN A 76 -6.05 16.48 -23.50
CA ASN A 76 -6.34 16.37 -24.94
C ASN A 76 -7.59 17.17 -25.35
N MET A 77 -8.58 17.31 -24.48
CA MET A 77 -9.76 18.13 -24.77
C MET A 77 -9.43 19.64 -24.76
N LYS A 78 -8.52 20.06 -23.89
CA LYS A 78 -8.03 21.46 -23.87
C LYS A 78 -7.18 21.82 -25.08
N SER A 79 -6.48 20.86 -25.71
CA SER A 79 -5.72 21.13 -26.94
C SER A 79 -6.62 21.24 -28.17
N LEU A 80 -7.73 20.50 -28.21
CA LEU A 80 -8.70 20.54 -29.31
C LEU A 80 -9.60 21.78 -29.30
N LEU A 81 -9.78 22.43 -28.15
CA LEU A 81 -10.53 23.68 -28.02
C LEU A 81 -9.68 24.94 -28.28
N LYS A 82 -8.38 24.77 -28.54
CA LYS A 82 -7.42 25.86 -28.81
C LYS A 82 -6.97 25.93 -30.28
N SER A 83 -7.50 25.06 -31.15
CA SER A 83 -7.34 25.08 -32.60
C SER A 83 -8.59 25.64 -33.26
#